data_AF-A0A242N4T0-F1
#
_entry.id   AF-A0A242N4T0-F1
#
_cell.length_a   1.000
_cell.length_b   1.000
_cell.length_c   1.000
_cell.angle_alpha   90.00
_cell.angle_beta   90.00
_cell.angle_gamma   90.00
#
_symmetry.space_group_name_H-M   'P 1'
#
loop_
_entity.id
_entity.type
_entity.pdbx_description
1 polymer ?
#
loop_
_entity_poly.entity_id
_entity_poly.type
_entity_poly.pdbx_seq_one_letter_code
_entity_poly.pdbx_strand_id
1 'polypeptide(L)'
;MSLLDVDTIDYVGVNILFKRVYVGIFDDLDWDDEATHFSLLTKKIDRYTQYVRSGQLLAAYPRVRGYPVIIEYVAMRPMTRTAEAFWKTRETIIRAVGFDVRCRTVDVRHATAPDSVVADVVGTTNVKSGVLVDTRLESVADVLDLAMPPAAETRHSNEIVRVDHHPILVMHKKTSSGR
;
A
#
# COMPACT_ATOMS: atom_id res chain seq x y z
N MET A 1 6.51 -9.90 -8.02
CA MET A 1 6.32 -10.96 -7.02
C MET A 1 4.83 -11.11 -6.91
N SER A 2 4.35 -12.25 -7.38
CA SER A 2 2.94 -12.57 -7.56
C SER A 2 2.49 -13.54 -6.48
N LEU A 3 1.17 -13.70 -6.32
CA LEU A 3 0.61 -14.77 -5.48
C LEU A 3 1.10 -16.18 -5.91
N LEU A 4 1.47 -16.34 -7.19
CA LEU A 4 2.06 -17.56 -7.76
C LEU A 4 3.42 -17.93 -7.13
N ASP A 5 4.19 -16.96 -6.62
CA ASP A 5 5.53 -17.15 -6.04
C ASP A 5 5.46 -17.69 -4.59
N VAL A 6 4.74 -18.80 -4.36
CA VAL A 6 4.28 -19.25 -3.02
C VAL A 6 5.38 -19.41 -1.97
N ASP A 7 6.59 -19.82 -2.35
CA ASP A 7 7.71 -20.06 -1.42
C ASP A 7 8.46 -18.77 -1.00
N THR A 8 8.19 -17.66 -1.69
CA THR A 8 8.88 -16.38 -1.54
C THR A 8 8.11 -15.41 -0.65
N ILE A 9 8.84 -14.69 0.20
CA ILE A 9 8.32 -13.56 0.98
C ILE A 9 8.47 -12.28 0.14
N ASP A 10 7.35 -11.64 -0.19
CA ASP A 10 7.31 -10.54 -1.16
C ASP A 10 7.93 -9.25 -0.59
N TYR A 11 7.58 -8.87 0.65
CA TYR A 11 8.27 -7.80 1.38
C TYR A 11 8.19 -7.92 2.90
N VAL A 12 9.14 -7.27 3.56
CA VAL A 12 9.14 -6.96 4.99
C VAL A 12 9.29 -5.44 5.15
N GLY A 13 8.25 -4.78 5.66
CA GLY A 13 8.25 -3.35 5.99
C GLY A 13 8.43 -3.15 7.50
N VAL A 14 9.22 -2.16 7.91
CA VAL A 14 9.43 -1.83 9.33
C VAL A 14 9.00 -0.40 9.60
N ASN A 15 7.96 -0.22 10.41
CA ASN A 15 7.56 1.09 10.92
C ASN A 15 8.20 1.30 12.30
N ILE A 16 9.27 2.09 12.34
CA ILE A 16 10.03 2.38 13.56
C ILE A 16 9.26 3.27 14.56
N LEU A 17 8.34 4.13 14.09
CA LEU A 17 7.60 5.08 14.93
C LEU A 17 6.56 4.34 15.79
N PHE A 18 5.78 3.46 15.15
CA PHE A 18 4.77 2.64 15.84
C PHE A 18 5.30 1.29 16.32
N LYS A 19 6.60 1.01 16.11
CA LYS A 19 7.27 -0.28 16.41
C LYS A 19 6.52 -1.49 15.83
N ARG A 20 6.20 -1.44 14.54
CA ARG A 20 5.44 -2.48 13.82
C ARG A 20 6.25 -3.08 12.68
N VAL A 21 6.08 -4.38 12.46
CA VAL A 21 6.63 -5.09 11.30
C VAL A 21 5.49 -5.57 10.43
N TYR A 22 5.55 -5.26 9.14
CA TYR A 22 4.60 -5.71 8.14
C TYR A 22 5.29 -6.79 7.30
N VAL A 23 4.70 -7.97 7.19
CA VAL A 23 5.15 -9.02 6.26
C VAL A 23 4.02 -9.20 5.27
N GLY A 24 4.22 -8.71 4.05
CA GLY A 24 3.10 -8.47 3.12
C GLY A 24 3.04 -9.42 1.93
N ILE A 25 1.83 -9.84 1.60
CA ILE A 25 1.47 -10.71 0.48
C ILE A 25 0.93 -9.80 -0.61
N PHE A 26 1.60 -9.76 -1.76
CA PHE A 26 1.08 -9.10 -2.96
C PHE A 26 0.29 -10.08 -3.81
N ASP A 27 -0.87 -9.61 -4.26
CA ASP A 27 -1.78 -10.38 -5.10
C ASP A 27 -2.24 -9.53 -6.28
N ASP A 28 -1.74 -9.93 -7.44
CA ASP A 28 -1.95 -9.36 -8.76
C ASP A 28 -2.89 -10.21 -9.63
N LEU A 29 -3.47 -11.29 -9.08
CA LEU A 29 -4.32 -12.21 -9.83
C LEU A 29 -5.78 -11.72 -9.92
N ASP A 30 -6.40 -12.06 -11.02
CA ASP A 30 -7.85 -11.94 -11.22
C ASP A 30 -8.58 -13.04 -10.42
N TRP A 31 -9.86 -12.83 -10.10
CA TRP A 31 -10.66 -13.75 -9.28
C TRP A 31 -11.46 -14.78 -10.09
N ASP A 32 -11.13 -14.95 -11.38
CA ASP A 32 -11.89 -15.82 -12.30
C ASP A 32 -11.84 -17.30 -11.92
N ASP A 33 -10.70 -17.78 -11.40
CA ASP A 33 -10.56 -19.10 -10.78
C ASP A 33 -10.33 -18.96 -9.26
N GLU A 34 -11.42 -18.70 -8.54
CA GLU A 34 -11.43 -18.61 -7.08
C GLU A 34 -10.84 -19.87 -6.40
N ALA A 35 -11.02 -21.06 -6.98
CA ALA A 35 -10.59 -22.32 -6.36
C ALA A 35 -9.05 -22.44 -6.35
N THR A 36 -8.41 -22.15 -7.49
CA THR A 36 -6.95 -22.06 -7.59
C THR A 36 -6.42 -20.91 -6.74
N HIS A 37 -7.08 -19.75 -6.80
CA HIS A 37 -6.70 -18.57 -6.02
C HIS A 37 -6.69 -18.87 -4.51
N PHE A 38 -7.76 -19.47 -3.97
CA PHE A 38 -7.85 -19.87 -2.56
C PHE A 38 -6.75 -20.86 -2.15
N SER A 39 -6.36 -21.79 -3.05
CA SER A 39 -5.25 -22.71 -2.82
C SER A 39 -3.91 -21.98 -2.71
N LEU A 40 -3.64 -21.04 -3.61
CA LEU A 40 -2.42 -20.23 -3.62
C LEU A 40 -2.33 -19.32 -2.39
N LEU A 41 -3.41 -18.61 -2.06
CA LEU A 41 -3.46 -17.70 -0.92
C LEU A 41 -3.31 -18.45 0.41
N THR A 42 -3.90 -19.64 0.57
CA THR A 42 -3.62 -20.51 1.73
C THR A 42 -2.14 -20.88 1.82
N LYS A 43 -1.49 -21.31 0.72
CA LYS A 43 -0.06 -21.66 0.72
C LYS A 43 0.83 -20.45 1.09
N LYS A 44 0.55 -19.26 0.55
CA LYS A 44 1.24 -18.01 0.92
C LYS A 44 1.07 -17.69 2.41
N ILE A 45 -0.15 -17.75 2.96
CA ILE A 45 -0.42 -17.51 4.39
C ILE A 45 0.36 -18.49 5.28
N ASP A 46 0.36 -19.78 4.94
CA ASP A 46 1.07 -20.81 5.71
C ASP A 46 2.59 -20.57 5.65
N ARG A 47 3.12 -20.25 4.47
CA ARG A 47 4.54 -19.91 4.28
C ARG A 47 4.96 -18.69 5.11
N TYR A 48 4.16 -17.65 5.13
CA TYR A 48 4.42 -16.42 5.89
C TYR A 48 4.35 -16.66 7.39
N THR A 49 3.32 -17.39 7.83
CA THR A 49 3.17 -17.84 9.22
C THR A 49 4.38 -18.66 9.67
N GLN A 50 4.88 -19.57 8.83
CA GLN A 50 6.09 -20.35 9.08
C GLN A 50 7.36 -19.48 9.12
N TYR A 51 7.53 -18.54 8.19
CA TYR A 51 8.68 -17.62 8.15
C TYR A 51 8.81 -16.79 9.44
N VAL A 52 7.69 -16.31 9.99
CA VAL A 52 7.69 -15.58 11.26
C VAL A 52 7.91 -16.53 12.44
N ARG A 53 7.15 -17.65 12.53
CA ARG A 53 7.24 -18.61 13.66
C ARG A 53 8.57 -19.33 13.77
N SER A 54 9.25 -19.59 12.65
CA SER A 54 10.60 -20.19 12.63
C SER A 54 11.71 -19.22 13.06
N GLY A 55 11.38 -17.95 13.30
CA GLY A 55 12.34 -16.92 13.67
C GLY A 55 13.18 -16.39 12.50
N GLN A 56 12.94 -16.82 11.25
CA GLN A 56 13.67 -16.33 10.07
C GLN A 56 13.55 -14.81 9.92
N LEU A 57 12.38 -14.23 10.24
CA LEU A 57 12.19 -12.78 10.35
C LEU A 57 13.18 -12.13 11.33
N LEU A 58 13.34 -12.68 12.54
CA LEU A 58 14.23 -12.13 13.57
C LEU A 58 15.71 -12.38 13.28
N ALA A 59 16.05 -13.46 12.58
CA ALA A 59 17.41 -13.72 12.10
C ALA A 59 17.83 -12.70 11.02
N ALA A 60 16.92 -12.39 10.08
CA ALA A 60 17.16 -11.38 9.04
C ALA A 60 17.09 -9.94 9.57
N TYR A 61 16.24 -9.66 10.57
CA TYR A 61 16.01 -8.34 11.13
C TYR A 61 16.09 -8.33 12.68
N PRO A 62 17.28 -8.51 13.31
CA PRO A 62 17.38 -8.61 14.77
C PRO A 62 16.85 -7.39 15.54
N ARG A 63 16.87 -6.20 14.91
CA ARG A 63 16.45 -4.93 15.51
C ARG A 63 14.95 -4.79 15.73
N VAL A 64 14.11 -5.63 15.12
CA VAL A 64 12.64 -5.59 15.30
C VAL A 64 12.13 -6.56 16.37
N ARG A 65 13.03 -7.09 17.20
CA ARG A 65 12.65 -8.01 18.29
C ARG A 65 11.65 -7.35 19.24
N GLY A 66 10.54 -8.04 19.49
CA GLY A 66 9.45 -7.55 20.34
C GLY A 66 8.49 -6.57 19.66
N TYR A 67 8.65 -6.28 18.36
CA TYR A 67 7.68 -5.51 17.60
C TYR A 67 6.51 -6.45 17.20
N PRO A 68 5.23 -6.06 17.35
CA PRO A 68 4.12 -6.77 16.75
C PRO A 68 4.31 -6.96 15.23
N VAL A 69 3.98 -8.17 14.77
CA VAL A 69 4.03 -8.57 13.36
C VAL A 69 2.61 -8.56 12.79
N ILE A 70 2.43 -7.81 11.71
CA ILE A 70 1.21 -7.67 10.94
C ILE A 70 1.41 -8.43 9.63
N ILE A 71 0.53 -9.40 9.35
CA ILE A 71 0.40 -9.96 8.00
C ILE A 71 -0.44 -8.99 7.17
N GLU A 72 0.13 -8.45 6.10
CA GLU A 72 -0.52 -7.44 5.25
C GLU A 72 -0.86 -8.01 3.87
N TYR A 73 -2.14 -8.26 3.61
CA TYR A 73 -2.60 -8.73 2.31
C TYR A 73 -2.99 -7.54 1.40
N VAL A 74 -2.54 -7.61 0.15
CA VAL A 74 -2.63 -6.51 -0.83
C VAL A 74 -3.25 -7.03 -2.12
N ALA A 75 -4.57 -6.94 -2.22
CA ALA A 75 -5.30 -7.28 -3.43
C ALA A 75 -5.24 -6.11 -4.43
N MET A 76 -4.65 -6.31 -5.61
CA MET A 76 -4.67 -5.33 -6.72
C MET A 76 -5.95 -5.39 -7.55
N ARG A 77 -6.79 -6.40 -7.33
CA ARG A 77 -8.09 -6.58 -7.97
C ARG A 77 -9.21 -6.62 -6.92
N PRO A 78 -10.41 -6.08 -7.21
CA PRO A 78 -11.55 -6.18 -6.31
C PRO A 78 -11.90 -7.64 -6.01
N MET A 79 -12.00 -8.00 -4.74
CA MET A 79 -12.45 -9.32 -4.31
C MET A 79 -13.91 -9.55 -4.69
N THR A 80 -14.24 -10.79 -5.05
CA THR A 80 -15.62 -11.26 -5.09
C THR A 80 -16.18 -11.44 -3.67
N ARG A 81 -17.50 -11.59 -3.54
CA ARG A 81 -18.12 -11.88 -2.23
C ARG A 81 -17.61 -13.18 -1.60
N THR A 82 -17.33 -14.19 -2.42
CA THR A 82 -16.75 -15.46 -1.95
C THR A 82 -15.32 -15.26 -1.45
N ALA A 83 -14.52 -14.47 -2.18
CA ALA A 83 -13.16 -14.13 -1.80
C ALA A 83 -13.10 -13.31 -0.49
N GLU A 84 -13.99 -12.34 -0.31
CA GLU A 84 -14.11 -11.60 0.95
C GLU A 84 -14.45 -12.53 2.13
N ALA A 85 -15.42 -13.46 1.96
CA ALA A 85 -15.80 -14.43 2.98
C ALA A 85 -14.65 -15.41 3.30
N PHE A 86 -13.95 -15.90 2.27
CA PHE A 86 -12.76 -16.72 2.41
C PHE A 86 -11.67 -15.98 3.20
N TRP A 87 -11.36 -14.75 2.80
CA TRP A 87 -10.36 -13.92 3.47
C TRP A 87 -10.73 -13.66 4.94
N LYS A 88 -12.00 -13.38 5.28
CA LYS A 88 -12.44 -13.21 6.67
C LYS A 88 -12.20 -14.45 7.54
N THR A 89 -12.38 -15.65 6.98
CA THR A 89 -12.04 -16.90 7.67
C THR A 89 -10.52 -17.01 7.89
N ARG A 90 -9.69 -16.61 6.92
CA ARG A 90 -8.22 -16.58 7.07
C ARG A 90 -7.76 -15.53 8.08
N GLU A 91 -8.37 -14.34 8.07
CA GLU A 91 -8.13 -13.24 9.03
C GLU A 91 -8.31 -13.73 10.47
N THR A 92 -9.34 -14.55 10.71
CA THR A 92 -9.64 -15.18 12.01
C THR A 92 -8.57 -16.19 12.42
N ILE A 93 -8.16 -17.07 11.50
CA ILE A 93 -7.12 -18.10 11.75
C ILE A 93 -5.77 -17.45 12.07
N ILE A 94 -5.35 -16.44 11.30
CA ILE A 94 -4.07 -15.76 11.50
C ILE A 94 -4.03 -15.05 12.86
N ARG A 95 -5.13 -14.40 13.28
CA ARG A 95 -5.25 -13.80 14.62
C ARG A 95 -5.25 -14.83 15.74
N ALA A 96 -5.89 -16.00 15.56
CA ALA A 96 -5.86 -17.08 16.55
C ALA A 96 -4.45 -17.66 16.79
N VAL A 97 -3.54 -17.52 15.81
CA VAL A 97 -2.12 -17.90 15.94
C VAL A 97 -1.26 -16.78 16.57
N GLY A 98 -1.84 -15.60 16.83
CA GLY A 98 -1.19 -14.48 17.54
C GLY A 98 -0.58 -13.40 16.64
N PHE A 99 -0.98 -13.33 15.36
CA PHE A 99 -0.54 -12.27 14.44
C PHE A 99 -1.65 -11.27 14.15
N ASP A 100 -1.30 -9.98 14.07
CA ASP A 100 -2.22 -8.98 13.56
C ASP A 100 -2.39 -9.13 12.04
N VAL A 101 -3.53 -8.68 11.52
CA VAL A 101 -3.86 -8.76 10.09
C VAL A 101 -4.37 -7.44 9.58
N ARG A 102 -3.86 -7.03 8.43
CA ARG A 102 -4.35 -5.90 7.61
C ARG A 102 -4.66 -6.41 6.20
N CYS A 103 -5.77 -5.95 5.64
CA CYS A 103 -6.09 -6.11 4.23
C CYS A 103 -6.16 -4.71 3.60
N ARG A 104 -5.66 -4.56 2.38
CA ARG A 104 -5.85 -3.37 1.55
C ARG A 104 -6.15 -3.77 0.12
N THR A 105 -7.18 -3.15 -0.47
CA THR A 105 -7.43 -3.22 -1.91
C THR A 105 -6.80 -2.00 -2.56
N VAL A 106 -6.07 -2.19 -3.65
CA VAL A 106 -5.54 -1.09 -4.46
C VAL A 106 -6.31 -1.06 -5.76
N ASP A 107 -7.20 -0.08 -5.92
CA ASP A 107 -7.89 0.16 -7.20
C ASP A 107 -6.88 0.79 -8.18
N VAL A 108 -6.14 -0.06 -8.89
CA VAL A 108 -5.26 0.35 -9.99
C VAL A 108 -6.14 0.66 -11.20
N ARG A 109 -6.85 1.78 -11.14
CA ARG A 109 -7.45 2.38 -12.35
C ARG A 109 -6.30 2.67 -13.29
N HIS A 110 -6.27 2.01 -14.44
CA HIS A 110 -5.42 2.44 -15.53
C HIS A 110 -5.74 3.91 -15.80
N ALA A 111 -4.73 4.77 -15.68
CA ALA A 111 -4.81 6.19 -16.02
C ALA A 111 -4.83 6.37 -17.55
N THR A 112 -5.75 5.67 -18.21
CA THR A 112 -6.09 5.89 -19.61
C THR A 112 -7.04 7.08 -19.62
N ALA A 113 -6.49 8.28 -19.72
CA ALA A 113 -7.28 9.44 -20.10
C ALA A 113 -7.93 9.12 -21.47
N PRO A 114 -9.25 9.21 -21.63
CA PRO A 114 -9.84 9.25 -22.96
C PRO A 114 -9.44 10.59 -23.57
N ASP A 115 -8.61 10.57 -24.62
CA ASP A 115 -8.36 11.75 -25.43
C ASP A 115 -9.71 12.30 -25.93
N SER A 116 -9.94 13.58 -25.64
CA SER A 116 -11.20 14.26 -25.94
C SER A 116 -11.37 14.47 -27.44
N VAL A 117 -11.99 13.51 -28.14
CA VAL A 117 -12.58 13.77 -29.46
C VAL A 117 -13.89 14.55 -29.28
N VAL A 118 -13.76 15.86 -29.47
CA VAL A 118 -14.86 16.83 -29.53
C VAL A 118 -15.90 16.42 -30.59
N ALA A 119 -17.16 16.29 -30.15
CA ALA A 119 -18.32 16.22 -31.04
C ALA A 119 -19.03 17.57 -31.00
N ASP A 120 -18.84 18.36 -32.05
CA ASP A 120 -19.41 19.68 -32.24
C ASP A 120 -20.89 19.58 -32.67
N VAL A 121 -21.81 20.17 -31.90
CA VAL A 121 -23.20 20.41 -32.31
C VAL A 121 -23.66 21.77 -31.81
N VAL A 122 -23.68 22.74 -32.73
CA VAL A 122 -24.24 24.08 -32.57
C VAL A 122 -25.76 24.04 -32.40
N GLY A 123 -26.31 24.83 -31.47
CA GLY A 123 -27.75 24.87 -31.18
C GLY A 123 -28.21 26.07 -30.34
N THR A 124 -28.15 27.28 -30.90
CA THR A 124 -28.93 28.48 -30.47
C THR A 124 -30.42 28.16 -30.26
N THR A 125 -31.22 28.75 -29.35
CA THR A 125 -31.18 29.97 -28.50
C THR A 125 -32.37 29.93 -27.52
N ASN A 126 -32.31 30.55 -26.34
CA ASN A 126 -33.05 31.80 -26.00
C ASN A 126 -32.84 32.24 -24.53
N VAL A 127 -33.12 33.51 -24.25
CA VAL A 127 -32.72 34.31 -23.08
C VAL A 127 -33.84 34.45 -22.04
N LYS A 128 -33.50 34.51 -20.74
CA LYS A 128 -34.03 35.54 -19.82
C LYS A 128 -33.21 35.73 -18.54
N SER A 129 -33.25 36.97 -18.04
CA SER A 129 -32.25 37.58 -17.17
C SER A 129 -32.40 37.30 -15.66
N GLY A 130 -31.26 37.35 -14.97
CA GLY A 130 -31.12 37.63 -13.53
C GLY A 130 -29.84 38.46 -13.33
N VAL A 131 -29.83 39.43 -12.41
CA VAL A 131 -28.92 40.60 -12.44
C VAL A 131 -28.17 40.81 -11.12
N LEU A 132 -26.87 41.19 -11.20
CA LEU A 132 -25.99 41.71 -10.13
C LEU A 132 -25.64 40.72 -8.98
N VAL A 133 -24.52 40.82 -8.24
CA VAL A 133 -23.45 41.83 -8.12
C VAL A 133 -22.07 41.13 -7.97
N ASP A 134 -21.00 41.83 -8.32
CA ASP A 134 -19.64 41.76 -7.74
C ASP A 134 -19.60 41.38 -6.23
N THR A 135 -18.51 40.86 -5.63
CA THR A 135 -17.18 41.52 -5.61
C THR A 135 -16.04 40.60 -5.11
N ARG A 136 -14.83 40.87 -5.64
CA ARG A 136 -13.53 40.93 -4.93
C ARG A 136 -12.76 39.66 -4.52
N LEU A 137 -11.59 39.47 -5.15
CA LEU A 137 -10.43 38.80 -4.56
C LEU A 137 -9.84 39.64 -3.41
N GLU A 138 -9.31 39.00 -2.38
CA GLU A 138 -8.10 39.44 -1.66
C GLU A 138 -7.27 38.20 -1.31
N SER A 139 -5.95 38.25 -1.54
CA SER A 139 -5.02 37.24 -1.05
C SER A 139 -4.39 37.69 0.27
N VAL A 140 -3.99 36.75 1.11
CA VAL A 140 -3.04 37.02 2.19
C VAL A 140 -2.01 35.91 2.26
N ALA A 141 -0.75 36.30 2.11
CA ALA A 141 0.41 35.51 2.48
C ALA A 141 1.11 36.25 3.64
N ASP A 142 1.35 35.53 4.73
CA ASP A 142 2.32 35.85 5.77
C ASP A 142 2.87 34.48 6.22
N VAL A 143 4.13 34.13 5.97
CA VAL A 143 5.35 34.68 6.56
C VAL A 143 5.38 34.50 8.07
N LEU A 144 6.13 33.50 8.52
CA LEU A 144 6.84 33.54 9.79
C LEU A 144 8.10 32.67 9.69
N ASP A 145 9.21 33.36 9.41
CA ASP A 145 10.57 32.84 9.43
C ASP A 145 11.02 32.65 10.88
N LEU A 146 11.70 31.54 11.18
CA LEU A 146 12.26 31.25 12.50
C LEU A 146 13.46 30.30 12.35
N ALA A 147 14.60 30.91 12.01
CA ALA A 147 15.89 30.24 11.92
C ALA A 147 16.31 29.60 13.26
N MET A 148 16.95 28.43 13.18
CA MET A 148 17.71 27.81 14.28
C MET A 148 19.17 27.58 13.86
N PRO A 149 20.14 27.64 14.80
CA PRO A 149 21.56 27.59 14.49
C PRO A 149 22.05 26.17 14.14
N PRO A 150 23.21 26.04 13.47
CA PRO A 150 23.69 24.77 12.94
C PRO A 150 24.47 23.94 13.97
N ALA A 151 24.33 22.62 13.87
CA ALA A 151 25.30 21.64 14.36
C ALA A 151 25.52 20.57 13.29
N ALA A 152 26.79 20.34 12.92
CA ALA A 152 27.21 19.16 12.16
C ALA A 152 27.37 17.96 13.13
N GLU A 153 27.45 16.68 12.76
CA GLU A 153 27.49 15.99 11.46
C GLU A 153 26.34 14.93 11.36
N THR A 154 26.25 13.92 10.48
CA THR A 154 27.09 13.41 9.35
C THR A 154 26.18 12.85 8.25
N ARG A 155 26.67 12.74 7.00
CA ARG A 155 25.89 12.22 5.87
C ARG A 155 25.87 10.69 5.80
N HIS A 156 24.68 10.11 5.74
CA HIS A 156 24.38 8.89 4.97
C HIS A 156 23.04 9.12 4.26
N SER A 157 23.08 9.36 2.95
CA SER A 157 21.91 9.77 2.16
C SER A 157 20.98 8.59 1.87
N ASN A 158 19.95 8.41 2.71
CA ASN A 158 18.73 7.72 2.30
C ASN A 158 17.72 8.77 1.87
N GLU A 159 17.36 8.77 0.58
CA GLU A 159 16.45 9.76 0.00
C GLU A 159 15.01 9.53 0.49
N ILE A 160 14.47 10.49 1.23
CA ILE A 160 13.09 10.47 1.72
C ILE A 160 12.23 11.28 0.74
N VAL A 161 11.68 10.62 -0.27
CA VAL A 161 10.67 11.23 -1.14
C VAL A 161 9.37 11.38 -0.36
N ARG A 162 8.89 12.61 -0.19
CA ARG A 162 7.60 12.92 0.43
C ARG A 162 6.54 13.10 -0.66
N VAL A 163 5.53 12.24 -0.66
CA VAL A 163 4.25 12.46 -1.33
C VAL A 163 3.15 12.19 -0.30
N ASP A 164 2.33 13.21 -0.04
CA ASP A 164 1.03 13.20 0.65
C ASP A 164 0.88 12.25 1.87
N HIS A 165 1.38 12.75 2.99
CA HIS A 165 1.03 12.35 4.37
C HIS A 165 1.27 10.90 4.82
N HIS A 166 1.87 10.02 4.01
CA HIS A 166 2.24 8.67 4.44
C HIS A 166 3.71 8.33 4.11
N PRO A 167 4.59 8.08 5.10
CA PRO A 167 5.95 7.62 4.82
C PRO A 167 5.93 6.15 4.37
N ILE A 168 6.11 5.92 3.07
CA ILE A 168 6.29 4.59 2.50
C ILE A 168 7.79 4.29 2.42
N LEU A 169 8.25 3.31 3.21
CA LEU A 169 9.61 2.77 3.10
C LEU A 169 9.63 1.65 2.06
N VAL A 170 10.11 1.95 0.84
CA VAL A 170 10.39 0.94 -0.18
C VAL A 170 11.84 0.47 -0.03
N MET A 171 12.07 -0.84 0.09
CA MET A 171 13.41 -1.43 0.13
C MET A 171 13.61 -2.42 -1.01
N HIS A 172 14.76 -2.31 -1.69
CA HIS A 172 15.04 -3.05 -2.92
C HIS A 172 15.38 -4.55 -2.70
N LYS A 173 15.03 -5.32 -3.74
CA LYS A 173 15.26 -6.76 -3.94
C LYS A 173 16.67 -7.22 -3.53
N LYS A 174 16.74 -8.18 -2.60
CA LYS A 174 17.92 -9.05 -2.46
C LYS A 174 17.88 -10.10 -3.56
N THR A 175 18.70 -9.95 -4.60
CA THR A 175 18.98 -11.08 -5.50
C THR A 175 19.79 -12.11 -4.73
N SER A 176 19.30 -13.35 -4.69
CA SER A 176 20.11 -14.47 -4.24
C SER A 176 21.18 -14.74 -5.29
N SER A 177 22.38 -14.19 -5.08
CA SER A 177 23.56 -14.59 -5.84
C SER A 177 24.03 -15.93 -5.29
N GLY A 178 23.55 -17.02 -5.89
CA GLY A 178 24.10 -18.35 -5.65
C GLY A 178 25.59 -18.38 -6.02
N ARG A 179 26.36 -19.11 -5.21
CA ARG A 179 27.65 -19.70 -5.59
C ARG A 179 27.42 -21.17 -5.89
#